data_AF-A0A369AXB6-F1
#
_entry.id   AF-A0A369AXB6-F1
#
_cell.length_a   1.000
_cell.length_b   1.000
_cell.length_c   1.000
_cell.angle_alpha   90.00
_cell.angle_beta   90.00
_cell.angle_gamma   90.00
#
_symmetry.space_group_name_H-M   'P 1'
#
loop_
_entity.id
_entity.type
_entity.pdbx_description
1 polymer ?
#
loop_
_entity_poly.entity_id
_entity_poly.type
_entity_poly.pdbx_seq_one_letter_code
_entity_poly.pdbx_strand_id
1 'polypeptide(L)'
;MIGFFSKLRNNNKGFTLVELMVVVVILGILVAIAVPIYNVTTDNAKKSAHNTNVRSLQAAASLYIADCSNKDTDPVFTSWADGTAGGTWTKYMAQWPKTPYAVGGVEKSKPYKVEFNSETGIITVTPAMEE
;
A
#
# COMPACT_ATOMS: atom_id res chain seq x y z
N MET A 1 -3.78 72.50 4.70
CA MET A 1 -4.85 71.53 4.37
C MET A 1 -4.84 70.48 5.47
N ILE A 2 -5.98 70.29 6.12
CA ILE A 2 -6.20 69.57 7.38
C ILE A 2 -5.93 68.06 7.23
N GLY A 3 -5.27 67.48 8.24
CA GLY A 3 -4.80 66.09 8.27
C GLY A 3 -5.87 65.05 8.55
N PHE A 4 -5.65 63.84 8.01
CA PHE A 4 -6.42 62.62 8.28
C PHE A 4 -5.52 61.38 8.18
N PHE A 5 -4.56 61.23 9.10
CA PHE A 5 -4.00 59.91 9.39
C PHE A 5 -4.72 59.37 10.63
N SER A 6 -5.88 58.76 10.40
CA SER A 6 -6.65 58.08 11.43
C SER A 6 -5.86 56.89 11.96
N LYS A 7 -5.44 57.01 13.22
CA LYS A 7 -4.75 56.02 14.03
C LYS A 7 -5.58 54.72 14.10
N LEU A 8 -5.25 53.72 13.28
CA LEU A 8 -5.74 52.34 13.44
C LEU A 8 -5.19 51.81 14.76
N ARG A 9 -6.03 51.78 15.80
CA ARG A 9 -5.69 51.20 17.10
C ARG A 9 -5.57 49.68 16.92
N ASN A 10 -4.35 49.17 16.78
CA ASN A 10 -4.05 47.74 16.84
C ASN A 10 -4.50 47.19 18.20
N ASN A 11 -5.69 46.61 18.22
CA ASN A 11 -6.27 45.93 19.36
C ASN A 11 -5.66 44.53 19.46
N ASN A 12 -4.35 44.47 19.73
CA ASN A 12 -3.61 43.22 19.92
C ASN A 12 -4.03 42.58 21.25
N LYS A 13 -5.20 41.92 21.25
CA LYS A 13 -5.59 41.01 22.32
C LYS A 13 -4.64 39.81 22.24
N GLY A 14 -3.69 39.72 23.17
CA GLY A 14 -2.81 38.56 23.30
C GLY A 14 -3.62 37.32 23.69
N PHE A 15 -3.26 36.17 23.12
CA PHE A 15 -3.79 34.86 23.51
C PHE A 15 -3.46 34.62 24.99
N THR A 16 -4.41 34.18 25.81
CA THR A 16 -4.07 33.82 27.19
C THR A 16 -3.34 32.49 27.22
N LEU A 17 -2.36 32.34 28.12
CA LEU A 17 -1.68 31.05 28.31
C LEU A 17 -2.65 29.94 28.71
N VAL A 18 -3.71 30.30 29.46
CA VAL A 18 -4.74 29.36 29.90
C VAL A 18 -5.56 28.82 28.73
N GLU A 19 -5.92 29.67 27.76
CA GLU A 19 -6.62 29.22 26.54
C GLU A 19 -5.78 28.22 25.75
N LEU A 20 -4.47 28.46 25.63
CA LEU A 20 -3.59 27.53 24.91
C LEU A 20 -3.40 26.22 25.70
N MET A 21 -3.29 26.29 27.03
CA MET A 21 -3.14 25.11 27.89
C MET A 21 -4.32 24.15 27.81
N VAL A 22 -5.56 24.65 27.84
CA VAL A 22 -6.75 23.79 27.73
C VAL A 22 -6.79 23.11 26.36
N VAL A 23 -6.41 23.80 25.29
CA VAL A 23 -6.40 23.24 23.93
C VAL A 23 -5.40 22.08 23.83
N VAL A 24 -4.16 22.23 24.31
CA VAL A 24 -3.17 21.15 24.22
C VAL A 24 -3.52 19.95 25.08
N VAL A 25 -4.21 20.15 26.21
CA VAL A 25 -4.73 19.05 27.05
C VAL A 25 -5.76 18.23 26.28
N ILE A 26 -6.73 18.90 25.64
CA ILE A 26 -7.75 18.21 24.83
C ILE A 26 -7.11 17.52 23.62
N LEU A 27 -6.17 18.17 22.93
CA LEU A 27 -5.41 17.55 21.83
C LEU A 27 -4.63 16.32 22.29
N GLY A 28 -4.03 16.36 23.49
CA GLY A 28 -3.33 15.21 24.07
C GLY A 28 -4.24 13.99 24.26
N ILE A 29 -5.46 14.19 24.76
CA ILE A 29 -6.45 13.12 24.93
C ILE A 29 -6.86 12.53 23.57
N LEU A 30 -7.10 13.38 22.56
CA LEU A 30 -7.46 12.92 21.22
C LEU A 30 -6.33 12.11 20.57
N VAL A 31 -5.08 12.58 20.67
CA VAL A 31 -3.91 11.91 20.10
C VAL A 31 -3.68 10.54 20.76
N ALA A 32 -3.86 10.44 22.08
CA ALA A 32 -3.69 9.19 22.82
C ALA A 32 -4.60 8.05 22.30
N ILE A 33 -5.82 8.38 21.88
CA ILE A 33 -6.77 7.41 21.30
C ILE A 33 -6.54 7.23 19.79
N ALA A 34 -6.22 8.31 19.08
CA ALA A 34 -6.11 8.30 17.62
C ALA A 34 -4.91 7.49 17.11
N VAL A 35 -3.75 7.60 17.76
CA VAL A 35 -2.51 6.93 17.33
C VAL A 35 -2.64 5.39 17.27
N PRO A 36 -3.10 4.68 18.31
CA PRO A 36 -3.23 3.23 18.24
C PRO A 36 -4.26 2.78 17.19
N ILE A 37 -5.39 3.48 17.07
CA ILE A 37 -6.43 3.18 16.07
C ILE A 37 -5.86 3.34 14.66
N TYR A 38 -5.18 4.46 14.41
CA TYR A 38 -4.57 4.74 13.11
C TYR A 38 -3.58 3.63 12.70
N ASN A 39 -2.69 3.22 13.62
CA ASN A 39 -1.73 2.15 13.34
C ASN A 39 -2.44 0.85 12.93
N VAL A 40 -3.42 0.39 13.71
CA VAL A 40 -4.19 -0.83 13.43
C VAL A 40 -4.94 -0.73 12.09
N THR A 41 -5.59 0.40 11.81
CA THR A 41 -6.30 0.61 10.55
C THR A 41 -5.35 0.58 9.35
N THR A 42 -4.19 1.22 9.46
CA THR A 42 -3.20 1.19 8.37
C THR A 42 -2.63 -0.21 8.14
N ASP A 43 -2.42 -0.99 9.20
CA ASP A 43 -1.93 -2.36 9.10
C ASP A 43 -2.97 -3.31 8.50
N ASN A 44 -4.24 -3.15 8.85
CA ASN A 44 -5.33 -3.88 8.22
C ASN A 44 -5.49 -3.50 6.74
N ALA A 45 -5.34 -2.22 6.39
CA ALA A 45 -5.35 -1.77 5.00
C ALA A 45 -4.20 -2.38 4.19
N LYS A 46 -2.99 -2.42 4.76
CA LYS A 46 -1.81 -3.08 4.17
C LYS A 46 -2.04 -4.58 3.94
N LYS A 47 -2.60 -5.30 4.92
CA LYS A 47 -2.94 -6.73 4.78
C LYS A 47 -4.00 -6.96 3.71
N SER A 48 -5.04 -6.12 3.68
CA SER A 48 -6.08 -6.18 2.65
C SER A 48 -5.49 -5.97 1.25
N ALA A 49 -4.64 -4.94 1.07
CA ALA A 49 -3.94 -4.69 -0.18
C ALA A 49 -3.05 -5.87 -0.60
N HIS A 50 -2.34 -6.50 0.33
CA HIS A 50 -1.54 -7.68 0.05
C HIS A 50 -2.40 -8.84 -0.46
N ASN A 51 -3.52 -9.13 0.22
CA ASN A 51 -4.44 -10.19 -0.21
C ASN A 51 -5.05 -9.92 -1.59
N THR A 52 -5.40 -8.67 -1.88
CA THR A 52 -5.87 -8.26 -3.22
C THR A 52 -4.79 -8.47 -4.27
N ASN A 53 -3.54 -8.07 -4.00
CA ASN A 53 -2.42 -8.27 -4.91
C ASN A 53 -2.18 -9.75 -5.23
N VAL A 54 -2.19 -10.61 -4.19
CA VAL A 54 -2.04 -12.06 -4.35
C VAL A 54 -3.15 -12.63 -5.22
N ARG A 55 -4.41 -12.25 -4.98
CA ARG A 55 -5.55 -12.70 -5.80
C ARG A 55 -5.45 -12.23 -7.25
N SER A 56 -5.01 -11.00 -7.49
CA SER A 56 -4.80 -10.48 -8.85
C SER A 56 -3.71 -11.27 -9.59
N LEU A 57 -2.61 -11.60 -8.92
CA LEU A 57 -1.54 -12.43 -9.48
C LEU A 57 -2.01 -13.85 -9.78
N GLN A 58 -2.73 -14.47 -8.84
CA GLN A 58 -3.32 -15.80 -9.03
C GLN A 58 -4.30 -15.82 -10.21
N ALA A 59 -5.17 -14.81 -10.34
CA ALA A 59 -6.10 -14.72 -11.45
C ALA A 59 -5.37 -14.63 -12.81
N ALA A 60 -4.35 -13.77 -12.90
CA ALA A 60 -3.55 -13.66 -14.11
C ALA A 60 -2.79 -14.95 -14.45
N ALA A 61 -2.26 -15.61 -13.43
CA ALA A 61 -1.60 -16.91 -13.52
C ALA A 61 -2.57 -18.01 -14.02
N SER A 62 -3.80 -18.06 -13.51
CA SER A 62 -4.84 -18.98 -14.00
C SER A 62 -5.25 -18.70 -15.45
N LEU A 63 -5.36 -17.43 -15.85
CA LEU A 63 -5.63 -17.07 -17.24
C LEU A 63 -4.52 -17.53 -18.19
N TYR A 64 -3.26 -17.42 -17.77
CA TYR A 64 -2.13 -17.93 -18.53
C TYR A 64 -2.20 -19.45 -18.73
N ILE A 65 -2.47 -20.20 -17.65
CA ILE A 65 -2.63 -21.66 -17.72
C ILE A 65 -3.76 -22.04 -18.67
N ALA A 66 -4.90 -21.34 -18.61
CA ALA A 66 -6.03 -21.57 -19.51
C ALA A 66 -5.66 -21.32 -20.99
N ASP A 67 -4.88 -20.27 -21.29
CA ASP A 67 -4.42 -20.00 -22.66
C ASP A 67 -3.41 -21.05 -23.15
N CYS A 68 -2.53 -21.54 -22.29
CA CYS A 68 -1.61 -22.64 -22.60
C CYS A 68 -2.37 -23.95 -22.91
N SER A 69 -3.37 -24.28 -22.11
CA SER A 69 -4.23 -25.45 -22.33
C SER A 69 -4.97 -25.38 -23.67
N ASN A 70 -5.41 -24.19 -24.09
CA ASN A 70 -6.10 -24.02 -25.38
C ASN A 70 -5.17 -24.16 -26.59
N LYS A 71 -3.85 -24.17 -26.39
CA LYS A 71 -2.84 -24.23 -27.45
C LYS A 71 -2.14 -25.59 -27.54
N ASP A 72 -2.60 -26.59 -26.77
CA ASP A 72 -1.92 -27.88 -26.60
C ASP A 72 -0.43 -27.72 -26.23
N THR A 73 -0.11 -26.64 -25.52
CA THR A 73 1.23 -26.36 -25.01
C THR A 73 1.22 -26.52 -23.51
N ASP A 74 2.09 -27.37 -22.97
CA ASP A 74 2.31 -27.42 -21.53
C ASP A 74 2.69 -26.03 -21.02
N PRO A 75 2.28 -25.64 -19.79
CA PRO A 75 2.75 -24.39 -19.20
C PRO A 75 4.27 -24.51 -18.94
N VAL A 76 5.09 -24.12 -19.92
CA VAL A 76 6.57 -24.16 -19.86
C VAL A 76 7.14 -23.19 -18.83
N PHE A 77 6.32 -22.28 -18.30
CA PHE A 77 6.78 -21.22 -17.38
C PHE A 77 6.62 -21.64 -15.92
N THR A 78 7.75 -21.84 -15.24
CA THR A 78 7.78 -22.33 -13.85
C THR A 78 7.73 -21.21 -12.81
N SER A 79 8.08 -19.96 -13.17
CA SER A 79 7.89 -18.82 -12.28
C SER A 79 7.88 -17.46 -12.98
N TRP A 80 7.00 -16.55 -12.56
CA TRP A 80 7.14 -15.11 -12.84
C TRP A 80 7.84 -14.43 -11.67
N ALA A 81 9.04 -13.93 -11.93
CA ALA A 81 9.75 -13.09 -10.99
C ALA A 81 9.66 -11.62 -11.42
N ASP A 82 9.42 -10.77 -10.44
CA ASP A 82 9.87 -9.38 -10.46
C ASP A 82 9.15 -8.40 -11.39
N GLY A 83 8.10 -8.82 -12.09
CA GLY A 83 7.32 -7.95 -12.96
C GLY A 83 8.18 -7.26 -14.03
N THR A 84 9.24 -7.93 -14.49
CA THR A 84 10.16 -7.38 -15.48
C THR A 84 9.40 -7.03 -16.76
N ALA A 85 9.66 -5.82 -17.28
CA ALA A 85 9.00 -5.30 -18.46
C ALA A 85 9.23 -6.22 -19.66
N GLY A 86 8.16 -6.58 -20.37
CA GLY A 86 8.21 -7.50 -21.51
C GLY A 86 8.01 -8.99 -21.16
N GLY A 87 7.75 -9.33 -19.89
CA GLY A 87 7.35 -10.69 -19.53
C GLY A 87 5.97 -11.08 -20.07
N THR A 88 5.72 -12.39 -20.23
CA THR A 88 4.43 -12.96 -20.69
C THR A 88 3.23 -12.56 -19.82
N TRP A 89 3.47 -12.15 -18.58
CA TRP A 89 2.46 -11.63 -17.66
C TRP A 89 1.75 -10.37 -18.18
N THR A 90 2.41 -9.56 -19.01
CA THR A 90 1.87 -8.28 -19.54
C THR A 90 0.60 -8.44 -20.36
N LYS A 91 0.33 -9.65 -20.88
CA LYS A 91 -0.92 -9.99 -21.56
C LYS A 91 -2.10 -10.16 -20.58
N TYR A 92 -1.82 -10.53 -19.33
CA TYR A 92 -2.84 -10.95 -18.35
C TYR A 92 -3.05 -9.93 -17.22
N MET A 93 -2.15 -8.95 -17.08
CA MET A 93 -2.29 -7.86 -16.13
C MET A 93 -1.62 -6.58 -16.63
N ALA A 94 -2.20 -5.43 -16.29
CA ALA A 94 -1.71 -4.12 -16.73
C ALA A 94 -0.47 -3.64 -15.95
N GLN A 95 -0.35 -4.02 -14.68
CA GLN A 95 0.75 -3.61 -13.81
C GLN A 95 1.06 -4.70 -12.79
N TRP A 96 2.35 -4.96 -12.57
CA TRP A 96 2.79 -5.90 -11.56
C TRP A 96 2.66 -5.28 -10.16
N PRO A 97 1.89 -5.88 -9.24
CA PRO A 97 1.72 -5.34 -7.91
C PRO A 97 3.02 -5.44 -7.10
N LYS A 98 3.17 -4.53 -6.13
CA LYS A 98 4.30 -4.49 -5.19
C LYS A 98 3.79 -4.69 -3.76
N THR A 99 4.65 -5.20 -2.89
CA THR A 99 4.33 -5.41 -1.49
C THR A 99 3.97 -4.08 -0.79
N PRO A 100 2.81 -3.99 -0.11
CA PRO A 100 2.34 -2.73 0.48
C PRO A 100 2.96 -2.43 1.85
N TYR A 101 3.71 -3.37 2.45
CA TYR A 101 4.27 -3.24 3.80
C TYR A 101 5.64 -3.93 3.94
N ALA A 102 6.37 -3.57 5.00
CA ALA A 102 7.54 -4.32 5.47
C ALA A 102 7.33 -4.78 6.92
N VAL A 103 6.98 -6.06 7.11
CA VAL A 103 6.72 -6.67 8.42
C VAL A 103 7.03 -8.16 8.32
N GLY A 104 7.72 -8.71 9.33
CA GLY A 104 7.99 -10.15 9.41
C GLY A 104 8.93 -10.68 8.33
N GLY A 105 9.92 -9.87 7.94
CA GLY A 105 10.87 -10.20 6.89
C GLY A 105 10.31 -10.05 5.48
N VAL A 106 9.13 -9.45 5.27
CA VAL A 106 8.69 -9.02 3.92
C VAL A 106 9.29 -7.65 3.62
N GLU A 107 9.91 -7.46 2.45
CA GLU A 107 10.41 -6.14 2.06
C GLU A 107 9.31 -5.26 1.46
N LYS A 108 9.36 -3.93 1.70
CA LYS A 108 8.39 -2.97 1.16
C LYS A 108 8.69 -2.62 -0.31
N SER A 109 7.63 -2.48 -1.11
CA SER A 109 7.71 -2.05 -2.51
C SER A 109 8.53 -2.99 -3.42
N LYS A 110 8.75 -4.22 -2.98
CA LYS A 110 9.35 -5.26 -3.79
C LYS A 110 8.27 -6.03 -4.56
N PRO A 111 8.62 -6.58 -5.73
CA PRO A 111 7.68 -7.38 -6.49
C PRO A 111 7.42 -8.72 -5.81
N TYR A 112 6.27 -9.32 -6.13
CA TYR A 112 5.97 -10.70 -5.78
C TYR A 112 6.63 -11.67 -6.77
N LYS A 113 6.90 -12.89 -6.30
CA LYS A 113 7.23 -14.05 -7.14
C LYS A 113 5.99 -14.94 -7.26
N VAL A 114 5.67 -15.36 -8.47
CA VAL A 114 4.62 -16.35 -8.73
C VAL A 114 5.30 -17.62 -9.22
N GLU A 115 5.05 -18.75 -8.57
CA GLU A 115 5.60 -20.05 -8.92
C GLU A 115 4.46 -21.00 -9.31
N PHE A 116 4.72 -21.77 -10.36
CA PHE A 116 3.79 -22.72 -10.93
C PHE A 116 4.34 -24.12 -10.73
N ASN A 117 3.60 -24.95 -10.00
CA ASN A 117 3.92 -26.37 -9.92
C ASN A 117 3.13 -27.13 -10.99
N SER A 118 3.81 -27.58 -12.04
CA SER A 118 3.22 -28.29 -13.18
C SER A 118 2.69 -29.68 -12.85
N GLU A 119 3.12 -30.28 -11.73
CA GLU A 119 2.69 -31.62 -11.30
C GLU A 119 1.43 -31.61 -10.44
N THR A 120 1.22 -30.52 -9.68
CA THR A 120 0.10 -30.39 -8.73
C THR A 120 -0.93 -29.34 -9.14
N GLY A 121 -0.63 -28.50 -10.15
CA GLY A 121 -1.50 -27.41 -10.60
C GLY A 121 -1.61 -26.26 -9.59
N ILE A 122 -0.79 -26.25 -8.54
CA ILE A 122 -0.83 -25.22 -7.50
C ILE A 122 -0.07 -23.97 -7.97
N ILE A 123 -0.70 -22.80 -7.78
CA ILE A 123 -0.10 -21.49 -7.99
C ILE A 123 0.31 -20.91 -6.63
N THR A 124 1.60 -20.74 -6.42
CA THR A 124 2.15 -20.14 -5.20
C THR A 124 2.55 -18.71 -5.48
N VAL A 125 2.10 -17.76 -4.66
CA VAL A 125 2.49 -16.36 -4.75
C VAL A 125 3.22 -15.98 -3.47
N THR A 126 4.50 -15.66 -3.59
CA THR A 126 5.39 -15.37 -2.46
C THR A 126 5.86 -13.92 -2.56
N PRO A 127 5.67 -13.09 -1.51
CA PRO A 127 6.29 -11.76 -1.48
C PRO A 127 7.81 -11.87 -1.34
N ALA A 128 8.56 -10.90 -1.85
CA ALA A 128 10.00 -10.84 -1.61
C ALA A 128 10.28 -10.69 -0.10
N MET A 129 11.17 -11.54 0.41
CA MET A 129 11.60 -11.54 1.80
C MET A 129 12.95 -10.83 1.94
N GLU A 130 13.16 -10.12 3.05
CA GLU A 130 14.42 -9.53 3.46
C GLU A 130 15.37 -10.69 3.83
N GLU A 131 16.57 -10.70 3.23
CA GLU A 131 17.60 -11.73 3.45
C GLU A 131 18.07 -11.82 4.92
#